data_AF-A0A957VDI5-F1
#
_entry.id   AF-A0A957VDI5-F1
#
_cell.length_a   1.000
_cell.length_b   1.000
_cell.length_c   1.000
_cell.angle_alpha   90.00
_cell.angle_beta   90.00
_cell.angle_gamma   90.00
#
_symmetry.space_group_name_H-M   'P 1'
#
loop_
_entity.id
_entity.type
_entity.pdbx_description
1 polymer ?
#
loop_
_entity_poly.entity_id
_entity_poly.type
_entity_poly.pdbx_seq_one_letter_code
_entity_poly.pdbx_strand_id
1 'polypeptide(L)'
;MKKIVHNALVESTLAHSRALCEFFERTKRTKDYRSKSEKDDVLVIDYGFVPSKVNVNRDYIARLNKDLAHFTYSERITKEQKEWDYKQLVQPILIRSREFIEHLLQSYPTLTSDQVTQCKKRLEQIDEWIKQIEIEK
;
A
#
# COMPACT_ATOMS: atom_id res chain seq x y z
N MET A 1 4.34 16.42 18.02
CA MET A 1 3.30 16.43 16.97
C MET A 1 1.92 16.40 17.66
N LYS A 2 0.92 17.21 17.27
CA LYS A 2 -0.42 17.17 17.91
C LYS A 2 -1.05 15.78 17.69
N LYS A 3 -1.67 15.18 18.71
CA LYS A 3 -2.29 13.81 18.67
C LYS A 3 -3.14 13.57 17.42
N ILE A 4 -3.87 14.59 16.98
CA ILE A 4 -4.71 14.54 15.77
C ILE A 4 -3.89 14.30 14.49
N VAL A 5 -2.75 15.00 14.34
CA VAL A 5 -1.89 14.87 13.15
C VAL A 5 -1.27 13.48 13.08
N HIS A 6 -0.76 12.98 14.22
CA HIS A 6 -0.23 11.62 14.29
C HIS A 6 -1.30 10.59 13.89
N ASN A 7 -2.53 10.73 14.40
CA ASN A 7 -3.61 9.80 14.11
C ASN A 7 -4.05 9.82 12.64
N ALA A 8 -4.06 11.00 12.03
CA ALA A 8 -4.32 11.15 10.60
C ALA A 8 -3.23 10.50 9.74
N LEU A 9 -1.95 10.59 10.17
CA LEU A 9 -0.84 9.94 9.48
C LEU A 9 -0.95 8.42 9.58
N VAL A 10 -1.21 7.87 10.77
CA VAL A 10 -1.39 6.42 10.94
C VAL A 10 -2.53 5.92 10.07
N GLU A 11 -3.70 6.55 10.14
CA GLU A 11 -4.84 6.15 9.33
C GLU A 11 -4.56 6.22 7.83
N SER A 12 -3.92 7.30 7.37
CA SER A 12 -3.50 7.42 5.98
C SER A 12 -2.60 6.26 5.58
N THR A 13 -1.59 5.94 6.39
CA THR A 13 -0.71 4.79 6.13
C THR A 13 -1.49 3.49 6.07
N LEU A 14 -2.39 3.22 7.02
CA LEU A 14 -3.20 2.00 7.02
C LEU A 14 -4.10 1.89 5.79
N ALA A 15 -4.74 2.99 5.39
CA ALA A 15 -5.63 3.02 4.24
C ALA A 15 -4.86 2.72 2.95
N HIS A 16 -3.69 3.33 2.77
CA HIS A 16 -2.82 3.08 1.61
C HIS A 16 -2.22 1.68 1.65
N SER A 17 -1.81 1.17 2.81
CA SER A 17 -1.33 -0.20 2.96
C SER A 17 -2.38 -1.21 2.52
N ARG A 18 -3.64 -1.04 2.94
CA ARG A 18 -4.74 -1.89 2.50
C ARG A 18 -4.96 -1.82 0.99
N ALA A 19 -4.99 -0.60 0.42
CA ALA A 19 -5.17 -0.40 -1.00
C ALA A 19 -4.06 -1.04 -1.83
N LEU A 20 -2.80 -0.94 -1.39
CA LEU A 20 -1.65 -1.55 -2.06
C LEU A 20 -1.69 -3.08 -1.96
N CYS A 21 -2.02 -3.65 -0.80
CA CYS A 21 -2.23 -5.09 -0.69
C CYS A 21 -3.31 -5.56 -1.66
N GLU A 22 -4.45 -4.86 -1.73
CA GLU A 22 -5.50 -5.20 -2.69
C GLU A 22 -4.99 -5.09 -4.13
N PHE A 23 -4.31 -4.00 -4.49
CA PHE A 23 -3.75 -3.80 -5.83
C PHE A 23 -2.84 -4.95 -6.28
N PHE A 24 -1.92 -5.40 -5.42
CA PHE A 24 -0.98 -6.49 -5.75
C PHE A 24 -1.60 -7.88 -5.75
N GLU A 25 -2.65 -8.12 -4.95
CA GLU A 25 -3.24 -9.45 -4.78
C GLU A 25 -4.40 -9.74 -5.71
N ARG A 26 -5.03 -8.68 -6.22
CA ARG A 26 -6.31 -8.78 -6.91
C ARG A 26 -6.15 -9.28 -8.35
N THR A 27 -6.90 -10.34 -8.66
CA THR A 27 -6.86 -11.02 -9.97
C THR A 27 -8.04 -10.69 -10.88
N LYS A 28 -9.08 -10.02 -10.37
CA LYS A 28 -10.33 -9.75 -11.10
C LYS A 28 -10.88 -8.36 -10.82
N ARG A 29 -11.45 -7.71 -11.85
CA ARG A 29 -12.17 -6.44 -11.73
C ARG A 29 -13.46 -6.59 -10.95
N THR A 30 -13.93 -5.50 -10.35
CA THR A 30 -15.15 -5.50 -9.54
C THR A 30 -16.28 -5.62 -10.53
N LYS A 31 -17.31 -6.40 -10.21
CA LYS A 31 -18.53 -6.42 -11.00
C LYS A 31 -19.59 -5.63 -10.28
N ASP A 32 -20.31 -4.79 -11.02
CA ASP A 32 -21.54 -4.21 -10.52
C ASP A 32 -22.51 -5.34 -10.16
N TYR A 33 -23.10 -5.26 -8.97
CA TYR A 33 -23.94 -6.33 -8.47
C TYR A 33 -25.21 -6.54 -9.33
N ARG A 34 -25.76 -5.44 -9.88
CA ARG A 34 -27.02 -5.39 -10.62
C ARG A 34 -26.81 -5.64 -12.11
N SER A 35 -25.89 -4.92 -12.76
CA SER A 35 -25.66 -5.05 -14.21
C SER A 35 -24.66 -6.14 -14.57
N LYS A 36 -23.92 -6.69 -13.59
CA LYS A 36 -22.78 -7.61 -13.79
C LYS A 36 -21.65 -7.04 -14.65
N SER A 37 -21.70 -5.75 -15.01
CA SER A 37 -20.65 -5.09 -15.77
C SER A 37 -19.40 -4.93 -14.93
N GLU A 38 -18.23 -5.10 -15.55
CA GLU A 38 -16.96 -4.86 -14.89
C GLU A 38 -16.75 -3.35 -14.68
N LYS A 39 -16.24 -2.98 -13.51
CA LYS A 39 -15.79 -1.62 -13.21
C LYS A 39 -14.41 -1.39 -13.83
N ASP A 40 -14.09 -0.14 -14.06
CA ASP A 40 -12.80 0.30 -14.62
C ASP A 40 -11.68 0.30 -13.56
N ASP A 41 -11.60 -0.80 -12.81
CA ASP A 41 -10.53 -0.98 -11.83
C ASP A 41 -9.23 -1.27 -12.57
N VAL A 42 -8.19 -0.50 -12.23
CA VAL A 42 -6.83 -0.77 -12.66
C VAL A 42 -6.28 -1.92 -11.83
N LEU A 43 -5.90 -3.00 -12.50
CA LEU A 43 -5.30 -4.16 -11.87
C LEU A 43 -3.80 -4.19 -12.13
N VAL A 44 -3.04 -4.80 -11.22
CA VAL A 44 -1.59 -4.94 -11.41
C VAL A 44 -1.24 -5.79 -12.64
N ILE A 45 -2.11 -6.73 -13.01
CA ILE A 45 -1.96 -7.55 -14.23
C ILE A 45 -2.08 -6.72 -15.52
N ASP A 46 -2.72 -5.55 -15.48
CA ASP A 46 -2.81 -4.65 -16.65
C ASP A 46 -1.43 -4.07 -17.01
N TYR A 47 -0.49 -4.12 -16.06
CA TYR A 47 0.91 -3.77 -16.27
C TYR A 47 1.81 -4.97 -16.61
N GLY A 48 1.23 -6.15 -16.86
CA GLY A 48 1.99 -7.38 -17.09
C GLY A 48 2.74 -7.90 -15.86
N PHE A 49 2.43 -7.39 -14.66
CA PHE A 49 3.04 -7.82 -13.41
C PHE A 49 2.15 -8.82 -12.69
N VAL A 50 2.72 -9.95 -12.25
CA VAL A 50 1.95 -11.09 -11.73
C VAL A 50 1.33 -10.73 -10.38
N PRO A 51 0.00 -10.81 -10.23
CA PRO A 51 -0.64 -10.65 -8.93
C PRO A 51 -0.17 -11.74 -7.96
N SER A 52 0.23 -11.36 -6.75
CA SER A 52 0.70 -12.29 -5.74
C SER A 52 0.44 -11.76 -4.34
N LYS A 53 0.31 -12.68 -3.37
CA LYS A 53 0.14 -12.32 -1.97
C LYS A 53 1.32 -11.53 -1.46
N VAL A 54 1.05 -10.36 -0.88
CA VAL A 54 2.07 -9.60 -0.18
C VAL A 54 2.36 -10.32 1.13
N ASN A 55 3.64 -10.46 1.50
CA ASN A 55 4.04 -11.18 2.70
C ASN A 55 3.83 -10.35 3.99
N VAL A 56 2.62 -9.81 4.17
CA VAL A 56 2.18 -9.13 5.38
C VAL A 56 1.63 -10.17 6.35
N ASN A 57 1.97 -10.04 7.63
CA ASN A 57 1.44 -10.92 8.67
C ASN A 57 -0.10 -10.81 8.71
N ARG A 58 -0.77 -11.97 8.72
CA ARG A 58 -2.24 -12.09 8.63
C ARG A 58 -2.97 -11.38 9.77
N ASP A 59 -2.37 -11.30 10.95
CA ASP A 59 -2.97 -10.59 12.09
C ASP A 59 -3.04 -9.09 11.80
N TYR A 60 -2.04 -8.53 11.13
CA TYR A 60 -2.08 -7.14 10.68
C TYR A 60 -3.06 -6.93 9.52
N ILE A 61 -3.26 -7.90 8.62
CA ILE A 61 -4.33 -7.83 7.61
C ILE A 61 -5.72 -7.83 8.26
N ALA A 62 -5.95 -8.69 9.25
CA ALA A 62 -7.21 -8.73 10.00
C ALA A 62 -7.43 -7.41 10.75
N ARG A 63 -6.39 -6.88 11.39
CA ARG A 63 -6.42 -5.57 12.05
C ARG A 63 -6.67 -4.44 11.06
N LEU A 64 -6.04 -4.41 9.88
CA LEU A 64 -6.29 -3.41 8.85
C LEU A 64 -7.78 -3.35 8.51
N ASN A 65 -8.40 -4.50 8.26
CA ASN A 65 -9.82 -4.57 7.90
C ASN A 65 -10.74 -4.10 9.03
N LYS A 66 -10.40 -4.41 10.28
CA LYS A 66 -11.17 -4.03 11.46
C LYS A 66 -10.94 -2.58 11.86
N ASP A 67 -9.70 -2.21 12.15
CA ASP A 67 -9.34 -0.92 12.72
C ASP A 67 -9.63 0.21 11.71
N LEU A 68 -9.39 0.05 10.39
CA LEU A 68 -9.79 1.06 9.39
C LEU A 68 -11.30 1.32 9.38
N ALA A 69 -12.13 0.27 9.53
CA ALA A 69 -13.58 0.42 9.58
C ALA A 69 -14.05 1.15 10.85
N HIS A 70 -13.22 1.16 11.90
CA HIS A 70 -13.53 1.78 13.19
C HIS A 70 -12.83 3.12 13.43
N PHE A 71 -12.02 3.62 12.47
CA PHE A 71 -11.35 4.93 12.49
C PHE A 71 -12.31 6.15 12.40
N THR A 72 -13.35 6.15 13.23
CA THR A 72 -14.30 7.23 13.43
C THR A 72 -13.66 8.39 14.20
N TYR A 73 -14.18 9.61 14.01
CA TYR A 73 -13.67 10.83 14.64
C TYR A 73 -13.55 10.72 16.16
N SER A 74 -14.48 10.02 16.82
CA SER A 74 -14.46 9.78 18.26
C SER A 74 -13.28 8.92 18.70
N GLU A 75 -12.98 7.82 18.00
CA GLU A 75 -11.86 6.94 18.38
C GLU A 75 -10.50 7.62 18.18
N ARG A 76 -10.38 8.49 17.17
CA ARG A 76 -9.15 9.30 16.94
C ARG A 76 -8.83 10.26 18.08
N ILE A 77 -9.82 10.70 18.85
CA ILE A 77 -9.60 11.71 19.89
C ILE A 77 -9.50 11.04 21.26
N THR A 78 -10.38 10.08 21.54
CA THR A 78 -10.60 9.58 22.90
C THR A 78 -9.79 8.34 23.27
N LYS A 79 -9.40 7.50 22.30
CA LYS A 79 -8.65 6.26 22.58
C LYS A 79 -7.14 6.44 22.38
N GLU A 80 -6.36 5.62 23.09
CA GLU A 80 -4.95 5.42 22.75
C GLU A 80 -4.86 4.58 21.48
N GLN A 81 -3.94 4.96 20.60
CA GLN A 81 -3.70 4.20 19.38
C GLN A 81 -2.95 2.92 19.71
N LYS A 82 -3.41 1.82 19.14
CA LYS A 82 -2.64 0.58 19.15
C LYS A 82 -1.38 0.81 18.33
N GLU A 83 -0.26 0.35 18.84
CA GLU A 83 0.98 0.36 18.08
C GLU A 83 0.87 -0.55 16.85
N TRP A 84 1.50 -0.10 15.78
CA TRP A 84 1.61 -0.81 14.52
C TRP A 84 3.08 -1.09 14.28
N ASP A 85 3.40 -2.36 14.06
CA ASP A 85 4.74 -2.75 13.66
C ASP A 85 4.86 -2.49 12.15
N TYR A 86 5.48 -1.34 11.81
CA TYR A 86 5.70 -0.93 10.43
C TYR A 86 6.63 -1.91 9.67
N LYS A 87 7.47 -2.67 10.38
CA LYS A 87 8.29 -3.70 9.77
C LYS A 87 7.46 -4.89 9.33
N GLN A 88 6.49 -5.32 10.14
CA GLN A 88 5.59 -6.43 9.80
C GLN A 88 4.49 -6.03 8.81
N LEU A 89 4.10 -4.75 8.79
CA LEU A 89 3.01 -4.24 7.96
C LEU A 89 3.49 -3.56 6.67
N VAL A 90 4.36 -2.56 6.79
CA VAL A 90 4.71 -1.65 5.68
C VAL A 90 5.90 -2.15 4.87
N GLN A 91 6.91 -2.73 5.52
CA GLN A 91 8.10 -3.23 4.80
C GLN A 91 7.78 -4.22 3.67
N PRO A 92 6.92 -5.24 3.84
CA PRO A 92 6.60 -6.18 2.76
C PRO A 92 5.89 -5.50 1.57
N ILE A 93 5.10 -4.46 1.84
CA ILE A 93 4.39 -3.67 0.82
C ILE A 93 5.40 -2.81 0.04
N LEU A 94 6.36 -2.20 0.73
CA LEU A 94 7.42 -1.41 0.10
C LEU A 94 8.29 -2.27 -0.81
N ILE A 95 8.68 -3.46 -0.36
CA ILE A 95 9.44 -4.43 -1.18
C ILE A 95 8.65 -4.77 -2.45
N ARG A 96 7.37 -5.12 -2.33
CA ARG A 96 6.54 -5.46 -3.51
C ARG A 96 6.34 -4.27 -4.46
N SER A 97 6.24 -3.06 -3.90
CA SER A 97 6.15 -1.82 -4.68
C SER A 97 7.44 -1.51 -5.44
N ARG A 98 8.60 -1.78 -4.83
CA ARG A 98 9.91 -1.67 -5.46
C ARG A 98 10.01 -2.59 -6.67
N GLU A 99 9.70 -3.87 -6.49
CA GLU A 99 9.68 -4.87 -7.56
C GLU A 99 8.75 -4.46 -8.72
N PHE A 100 7.59 -3.89 -8.39
CA PHE A 100 6.66 -3.39 -9.39
C PHE A 100 7.21 -2.21 -10.20
N ILE A 101 7.84 -1.22 -9.55
CA ILE A 101 8.44 -0.09 -10.26
C ILE A 101 9.62 -0.54 -11.13
N GLU A 102 10.44 -1.47 -10.64
CA GLU A 102 11.51 -2.07 -11.45
C GLU A 102 10.95 -2.79 -12.68
N HIS A 103 9.85 -3.54 -12.53
CA HIS A 103 9.15 -4.16 -13.65
C HIS A 103 8.66 -3.12 -14.67
N LEU A 104 8.09 -1.99 -14.21
CA LEU A 104 7.64 -0.93 -15.11
C LEU A 104 8.81 -0.36 -15.94
N LEU A 105 9.95 -0.09 -15.29
CA LEU A 105 11.14 0.42 -15.97
C LEU A 105 11.73 -0.57 -16.98
N GLN A 106 11.62 -1.87 -16.74
CA GLN A 106 12.12 -2.92 -17.63
C GLN A 106 11.15 -3.23 -18.79
N SER A 107 9.85 -3.24 -18.51
CA SER A 107 8.82 -3.71 -19.44
C SER A 107 8.29 -2.64 -20.37
N TYR A 108 8.46 -1.35 -20.03
CA TYR A 108 7.91 -0.23 -20.79
C TYR A 108 9.02 0.70 -21.29
N PRO A 109 9.74 0.34 -22.39
CA PRO A 109 10.78 1.18 -22.97
C PRO A 109 10.24 2.50 -23.55
N THR A 110 8.92 2.62 -23.71
CA THR A 110 8.22 3.80 -24.20
C THR A 110 7.94 4.85 -23.12
N LEU A 111 8.34 4.62 -21.87
CA LEU A 111 8.21 5.62 -20.82
C LEU A 111 8.95 6.90 -21.20
N THR A 112 8.35 8.04 -20.90
CA THR A 112 9.00 9.33 -21.10
C THR A 112 10.17 9.50 -20.13
N SER A 113 11.13 10.36 -20.48
CA SER A 113 12.26 10.69 -19.59
C SER A 113 11.80 11.16 -18.21
N ASP A 114 10.70 11.93 -18.15
CA ASP A 114 10.10 12.38 -16.90
C ASP A 114 9.54 11.21 -16.07
N GLN A 115 8.79 10.30 -16.69
CA GLN A 115 8.26 9.10 -16.01
C GLN A 115 9.39 8.21 -15.46
N VAL A 116 10.46 8.01 -16.24
CA VAL A 116 11.63 7.25 -15.80
C VAL A 116 12.28 7.93 -14.60
N THR A 117 12.42 9.25 -14.63
CA THR A 117 13.00 10.03 -13.52
C THR A 117 12.15 9.91 -12.25
N GLN A 118 10.83 10.02 -12.38
CA GLN A 118 9.90 9.85 -11.26
C GLN A 118 9.97 8.44 -10.65
N CYS A 119 10.04 7.41 -11.49
CA CYS A 119 10.18 6.02 -11.04
C CYS A 119 11.48 5.81 -10.26
N LYS A 120 12.62 6.30 -10.79
CA LYS A 120 13.92 6.20 -10.11
C LYS A 120 13.94 6.92 -8.78
N LYS A 121 13.41 8.14 -8.72
CA LYS A 121 13.25 8.89 -7.48
C LYS A 121 12.39 8.13 -6.47
N ARG A 122 11.34 7.46 -6.93
CA ARG A 122 10.47 6.67 -6.05
C ARG A 122 11.16 5.42 -5.52
N LEU A 123 12.00 4.76 -6.33
CA LEU A 123 12.83 3.64 -5.87
C LEU A 123 13.80 4.09 -4.77
N GLU A 124 14.48 5.22 -4.95
CA GLU A 124 15.39 5.78 -3.93
C GLU A 124 14.65 6.07 -2.61
N GLN A 125 13.45 6.66 -2.69
CA GLN A 125 12.60 6.91 -1.52
C GLN A 125 12.19 5.62 -0.81
N ILE A 126 11.80 4.60 -1.57
CA ILE A 126 11.43 3.29 -1.01
C ILE A 126 12.64 2.65 -0.31
N ASP A 127 13.81 2.68 -0.93
CA ASP A 127 15.04 2.13 -0.35
C ASP A 127 15.42 2.86 0.95
N GLU A 128 15.21 4.18 1.00
CA GLU A 128 15.40 4.97 2.22
C GLU A 128 14.42 4.57 3.33
N TRP A 129 13.13 4.45 3.01
CA TRP A 129 12.10 4.05 3.98
C TRP A 129 12.32 2.64 4.52
N ILE A 130 12.70 1.70 3.66
CA ILE A 130 13.03 0.33 4.09
C ILE A 130 14.18 0.36 5.11
N LYS A 131 15.24 1.14 4.83
CA LYS A 131 16.38 1.29 5.76
C LYS A 131 15.96 1.92 7.10
N GLN A 132 15.11 2.95 7.07
CA GLN A 132 14.63 3.60 8.29
C GLN A 132 13.85 2.61 9.18
N ILE A 133 12.96 1.80 8.58
CA ILE A 133 12.20 0.76 9.28
C ILE A 133 13.11 -0.33 9.87
N GLU A 134 14.28 -0.59 9.27
CA GLU A 134 15.25 -1.55 9.81
C GLU A 134 16.06 -1.03 11.00
N ILE A 135 16.24 0.29 11.08
CA ILE A 135 17.03 0.98 12.13
C ILE A 135 16.19 1.22 13.38
N GLU A 136 14.89 1.50 13.24
CA GLU A 136 13.96 1.63 14.37
C GLU A 136 13.73 0.27 15.04
N LYS A 137 14.50 -0.01 16.11
CA LYS A 137 14.36 -1.15 17.02
C LYS A 137 13.92 -0.70 18.39
#